data_AF-A0A9W6QE31-F1
#
_entry.id   AF-A0A9W6QE31-F1
#
_cell.length_a   1.000
_cell.length_b   1.000
_cell.length_c   1.000
_cell.angle_alpha   90.00
_cell.angle_beta   90.00
_cell.angle_gamma   90.00
#
_symmetry.space_group_name_H-M   'P 1'
#
loop_
_entity.id
_entity.type
_entity.pdbx_description
1 polymer ?
#
loop_
_entity_poly.entity_id
_entity_poly.type
_entity_poly.pdbx_seq_one_letter_code
_entity_poly.pdbx_strand_id
1 'polypeptide(L)'
;MTPVRENGPKRTVTGTLVKVLLHSRTERGMSLEPFASRCVRAGEVHELVTTDQRDTAAGARIDRVGFLGFAEIAAAGVLDRGDEVFVGEHRVGTVLGFDACHFPNHYNVLIAADHLLTGEKLDLRPELPVRFVPAGD
;
A
#
# COMPACT_ATOMS: atom_id res chain seq x y z
N MET A 1 -8.95 17.57 23.67
CA MET A 1 -9.27 18.04 22.31
C MET A 1 -10.01 16.91 21.64
N THR A 2 -11.31 17.08 21.35
CA THR A 2 -12.09 16.06 20.64
C THR A 2 -11.49 15.91 19.24
N PRO A 3 -11.19 14.70 18.75
CA PRO A 3 -10.71 14.54 17.38
C PRO A 3 -11.73 15.18 16.44
N VAL A 4 -11.26 16.07 15.56
CA VAL A 4 -12.10 16.66 14.53
C VAL A 4 -12.51 15.53 13.60
N ARG A 5 -13.81 15.39 13.34
CA ARG A 5 -14.32 14.43 12.36
C ARG A 5 -14.02 14.97 10.95
N GLU A 6 -12.81 14.69 10.47
CA GLU A 6 -12.30 15.19 9.18
C GLU A 6 -12.77 14.34 7.99
N ASN A 7 -12.87 13.02 8.18
CA ASN A 7 -13.21 12.08 7.11
C ASN A 7 -14.67 11.62 7.15
N GLY A 8 -15.25 11.48 5.96
CA GLY A 8 -16.53 10.79 5.72
C GLY A 8 -16.32 9.41 5.09
N PRO A 9 -17.40 8.68 4.77
CA PRO A 9 -17.29 7.39 4.10
C PRO A 9 -16.65 7.53 2.72
N LYS A 10 -15.86 6.53 2.34
CA LYS A 10 -15.30 6.41 1.00
C LYS A 10 -15.55 5.01 0.44
N ARG A 11 -15.39 4.86 -0.88
CA ARG A 11 -15.47 3.56 -1.53
C ARG A 11 -14.21 2.73 -1.29
N THR A 12 -14.36 1.42 -1.27
CA THR A 12 -13.24 0.49 -1.50
C THR A 12 -12.61 0.77 -2.86
N VAL A 13 -11.28 0.87 -2.89
CA VAL A 13 -10.50 0.93 -4.13
C VAL A 13 -10.11 -0.50 -4.52
N THR A 14 -10.36 -0.87 -5.76
CA THR A 14 -10.11 -2.22 -6.28
C THR A 14 -9.10 -2.18 -7.40
N GLY A 15 -8.33 -3.25 -7.55
CA GLY A 15 -7.36 -3.43 -8.61
C GLY A 15 -7.04 -4.90 -8.85
N THR A 16 -6.05 -5.13 -9.69
CA THR A 16 -5.58 -6.48 -10.06
C THR A 16 -4.07 -6.53 -9.99
N LEU A 17 -3.51 -7.60 -9.41
CA LEU A 17 -2.08 -7.80 -9.37
C LEU A 17 -1.56 -8.13 -10.78
N VAL A 18 -0.72 -7.26 -11.35
CA VAL A 18 -0.20 -7.40 -12.72
C VAL A 18 1.23 -7.94 -12.78
N LYS A 19 1.95 -7.91 -11.65
CA LYS A 19 3.29 -8.47 -11.51
C LYS A 19 3.53 -8.88 -10.08
N VAL A 20 4.17 -10.02 -9.87
CA VAL A 20 4.57 -10.51 -8.55
C VAL A 20 6.05 -10.23 -8.32
N LEU A 21 6.41 -9.83 -7.09
CA LEU A 21 7.80 -9.68 -6.65
C LEU A 21 8.08 -10.65 -5.51
N LEU A 22 9.29 -11.21 -5.48
CA LEU A 22 9.61 -12.35 -4.60
C LEU A 22 10.63 -12.00 -3.50
N HIS A 23 11.15 -10.78 -3.49
CA HIS A 23 12.30 -10.42 -2.65
C HIS A 23 11.94 -9.43 -1.53
N SER A 24 12.85 -9.32 -0.56
CA SER A 24 12.83 -8.32 0.51
C SER A 24 14.16 -7.57 0.56
N ARG A 25 14.18 -6.40 1.21
CA ARG A 25 15.40 -5.62 1.47
C ARG A 25 15.36 -5.04 2.88
N THR A 26 16.54 -4.80 3.46
CA THR A 26 16.69 -4.22 4.81
C THR A 26 17.37 -2.86 4.83
N GLU A 27 17.75 -2.33 3.66
CA GLU A 27 18.41 -1.04 3.47
C GLU A 27 17.82 -0.32 2.24
N ARG A 28 16.49 -0.35 2.11
CA ARG A 28 15.79 0.16 0.92
C ARG A 28 15.81 1.68 0.80
N GLY A 29 15.88 2.41 1.90
CA GLY A 29 15.94 3.87 1.94
C GLY A 29 14.72 4.59 1.33
N MET A 30 13.52 4.03 1.45
CA MET A 30 12.29 4.76 1.11
C MET A 30 12.03 5.88 2.12
N SER A 31 11.31 6.92 1.71
CA SER A 31 10.96 8.07 2.55
C SER A 31 9.44 8.29 2.53
N LEU A 32 8.83 8.28 3.71
CA LEU A 32 7.38 8.47 3.83
C LEU A 32 6.97 9.90 3.45
N GLU A 33 6.04 10.03 2.51
CA GLU A 33 5.43 11.30 2.13
C GLU A 33 4.66 11.94 3.31
N PRO A 34 4.54 13.28 3.34
CA PRO A 34 3.82 13.99 4.42
C PRO A 34 2.30 13.83 4.37
N PHE A 35 1.77 13.30 3.27
CA PHE A 35 0.34 13.24 3.02
C PHE A 35 -0.23 11.89 3.44
N ALA A 36 -1.39 11.91 4.11
CA ALA A 36 -2.08 10.71 4.55
C ALA A 36 -2.78 9.95 3.42
N SER A 37 -2.95 10.56 2.24
CA SER A 37 -3.75 9.97 1.16
C SER A 37 -3.21 10.26 -0.24
N ARG A 38 -3.68 9.45 -1.20
CA ARG A 38 -3.45 9.62 -2.63
C ARG A 38 -4.71 9.30 -3.42
N CYS A 39 -5.11 10.24 -4.29
CA CYS A 39 -6.03 9.93 -5.37
C CYS A 39 -5.33 9.02 -6.38
N VAL A 40 -6.04 7.99 -6.83
CA VAL A 40 -5.60 7.08 -7.88
C VAL A 40 -6.64 7.02 -9.00
N ARG A 41 -6.19 6.81 -10.22
CA ARG A 41 -7.05 6.70 -11.42
C ARG A 41 -7.13 5.26 -11.89
N ALA A 42 -8.22 4.94 -12.59
CA ALA A 42 -8.31 3.67 -13.30
C ALA A 42 -7.17 3.57 -14.33
N GLY A 43 -6.52 2.41 -14.40
CA GLY A 43 -5.38 2.12 -15.25
C GLY A 43 -4.02 2.56 -14.69
N GLU A 44 -3.96 3.28 -13.57
CA GLU A 44 -2.68 3.55 -12.89
C GLU A 44 -2.13 2.26 -12.26
N VAL A 45 -0.82 2.06 -12.33
CA VAL A 45 -0.14 0.89 -11.77
C VAL A 45 0.76 1.32 -10.61
N HIS A 46 0.65 0.68 -9.46
CA HIS A 46 1.41 1.03 -8.26
C HIS A 46 2.08 -0.18 -7.60
N GLU A 47 3.26 0.04 -7.00
CA GLU A 47 4.01 -1.01 -6.32
C GLU A 47 3.48 -1.21 -4.90
N LEU A 48 3.20 -2.45 -4.52
CA LEU A 48 2.74 -2.84 -3.19
C LEU A 48 3.90 -3.37 -2.37
N VAL A 49 4.19 -2.69 -1.26
CA VAL A 49 5.39 -2.94 -0.45
C VAL A 49 5.00 -3.05 1.01
N THR A 50 5.31 -4.17 1.65
CA THR A 50 5.10 -4.35 3.09
C THR A 50 6.28 -3.87 3.90
N THR A 51 6.04 -3.40 5.12
CA THR A 51 7.08 -3.08 6.10
C THR A 51 6.62 -3.45 7.52
N ASP A 52 7.58 -3.87 8.34
CA ASP A 52 7.42 -4.06 9.78
C ASP A 52 7.71 -2.79 10.59
N GLN A 53 8.09 -1.69 9.92
CA GLN A 53 8.27 -0.38 10.53
C GLN A 53 6.92 0.33 10.69
N ARG A 54 6.79 1.18 11.72
CA ARG A 54 5.51 1.79 12.12
C ARG A 54 5.56 3.32 12.23
N ASP A 55 6.71 3.93 11.96
CA ASP A 55 6.83 5.39 11.99
C ASP A 55 6.00 6.02 10.86
N THR A 56 5.13 6.95 11.24
CA THR A 56 4.24 7.67 10.32
C THR A 56 4.65 9.13 10.12
N ALA A 57 5.78 9.55 10.70
CA ALA A 57 6.29 10.91 10.53
C ALA A 57 6.64 11.19 9.06
N ALA A 58 6.35 12.42 8.62
CA ALA A 58 6.78 12.87 7.31
C ALA A 58 8.32 12.79 7.20
N GLY A 59 8.82 12.17 6.13
CA GLY A 59 10.25 11.94 5.93
C GLY A 59 10.82 10.76 6.73
N ALA A 60 9.98 10.00 7.46
CA ALA A 60 10.43 8.78 8.12
C ALA A 60 11.06 7.83 7.11
N ARG A 61 12.25 7.34 7.45
CA ARG A 61 13.01 6.42 6.60
C ARG A 61 12.48 5.00 6.76
N ILE A 62 12.16 4.36 5.66
CA ILE A 62 11.67 2.98 5.58
C ILE A 62 12.69 2.11 4.84
N ASP A 63 13.38 1.27 5.60
CA ASP A 63 14.47 0.44 5.07
C ASP A 63 14.10 -1.04 4.93
N ARG A 64 13.33 -1.58 5.88
CA ARG A 64 12.93 -2.99 5.93
C ARG A 64 11.63 -3.18 5.18
N VAL A 65 11.70 -3.85 4.03
CA VAL A 65 10.57 -3.99 3.12
C VAL A 65 10.49 -5.39 2.51
N GLY A 66 9.26 -5.87 2.32
CA GLY A 66 8.94 -7.03 1.51
C GLY A 66 8.11 -6.61 0.30
N PHE A 67 8.49 -7.03 -0.90
CA PHE A 67 7.83 -6.62 -2.13
C PHE A 67 6.76 -7.65 -2.52
N LEU A 68 5.51 -7.21 -2.67
CA LEU A 68 4.42 -8.10 -3.11
C LEU A 68 4.32 -8.13 -4.64
N GLY A 69 4.38 -6.96 -5.27
CA GLY A 69 4.08 -6.85 -6.68
C GLY A 69 3.59 -5.47 -7.11
N PHE A 70 3.07 -5.40 -8.33
CA PHE A 70 2.41 -4.20 -8.87
C PHE A 70 0.94 -4.48 -9.08
N ALA A 71 0.09 -3.51 -8.74
CA ALA A 71 -1.35 -3.59 -8.94
C ALA A 71 -1.83 -2.49 -9.90
N GLU A 72 -2.60 -2.88 -10.91
CA GLU A 72 -3.37 -1.95 -11.74
C GLU A 72 -4.67 -1.59 -11.02
N ILE A 73 -4.94 -0.29 -10.89
CA ILE A 73 -6.16 0.22 -10.28
C ILE A 73 -7.32 0.07 -11.27
N ALA A 74 -8.37 -0.65 -10.89
CA ALA A 74 -9.53 -0.90 -11.73
C ALA A 74 -10.56 0.24 -11.67
N ALA A 75 -10.63 0.96 -10.55
CA ALA A 75 -11.56 2.07 -10.36
C ALA A 75 -10.88 3.23 -9.63
N ALA A 76 -11.07 4.45 -10.14
CA ALA A 76 -10.55 5.64 -9.50
C ALA A 76 -11.11 5.81 -8.07
N GLY A 77 -10.29 6.35 -7.17
CA GLY A 77 -10.64 6.54 -5.77
C GLY A 77 -9.51 7.18 -4.98
N VAL A 78 -9.60 7.07 -3.65
CA VAL A 78 -8.61 7.60 -2.71
C VAL A 78 -8.08 6.44 -1.88
N LEU A 79 -6.76 6.27 -1.86
CA LEU A 79 -6.07 5.41 -0.90
C LEU A 79 -5.75 6.25 0.32
N ASP A 80 -6.16 5.80 1.50
CA ASP A 80 -5.88 6.47 2.77
C ASP A 80 -4.97 5.61 3.63
N ARG A 81 -4.12 6.27 4.40
CA ARG A 81 -3.47 5.64 5.55
C ARG A 81 -4.53 4.99 6.43
N GLY A 82 -4.31 3.74 6.78
CA GLY A 82 -5.23 2.92 7.56
C GLY A 82 -6.09 1.96 6.74
N ASP A 83 -6.24 2.16 5.42
CA ASP A 83 -6.97 1.21 4.57
C ASP A 83 -6.43 -0.21 4.74
N GLU A 84 -7.31 -1.17 4.98
CA GLU A 84 -6.95 -2.59 5.00
C GLU A 84 -6.66 -3.06 3.58
N VAL A 85 -5.51 -3.71 3.40
CA VAL A 85 -5.05 -4.19 2.09
C VAL A 85 -5.20 -5.69 2.01
N PHE A 86 -5.91 -6.13 0.97
CA PHE A 86 -6.09 -7.53 0.63
C PHE A 86 -5.53 -7.82 -0.76
N VAL A 87 -4.92 -9.00 -0.92
CA VAL A 87 -4.53 -9.56 -2.21
C VAL A 87 -5.05 -11.01 -2.27
N GLY A 88 -6.00 -11.26 -3.17
CA GLY A 88 -6.82 -12.46 -3.11
C GLY A 88 -7.56 -12.56 -1.78
N GLU A 89 -7.41 -13.71 -1.12
CA GLU A 89 -7.95 -13.99 0.22
C GLU A 89 -7.02 -13.53 1.36
N HIS A 90 -5.79 -13.11 1.04
CA HIS A 90 -4.81 -12.71 2.05
C HIS A 90 -5.06 -11.28 2.52
N ARG A 91 -5.35 -11.10 3.81
CA ARG A 91 -5.20 -9.81 4.48
C ARG A 91 -3.72 -9.54 4.70
N VAL A 92 -3.17 -8.57 3.99
CA VAL A 92 -1.74 -8.23 4.01
C VAL A 92 -1.40 -7.33 5.19
N GLY A 93 -2.22 -6.32 5.47
CA GLY A 93 -1.93 -5.29 6.46
C GLY A 93 -2.75 -4.03 6.23
N THR A 94 -2.22 -2.88 6.63
CA THR A 94 -2.87 -1.57 6.44
C THR A 94 -1.96 -0.59 5.73
N VAL A 95 -2.49 0.30 4.89
CA VAL A 95 -1.69 1.36 4.25
C VAL A 95 -1.03 2.22 5.33
N LEU A 96 0.30 2.26 5.35
CA LEU A 96 1.12 3.14 6.19
C LEU A 96 1.25 4.52 5.56
N GLY A 97 1.37 4.55 4.24
CA GLY A 97 1.46 5.76 3.43
C GLY A 97 2.16 5.48 2.11
N PHE A 98 2.88 6.48 1.60
CA PHE A 98 3.40 6.44 0.24
C PHE A 98 4.85 6.91 0.20
N ASP A 99 5.62 6.34 -0.71
CA ASP A 99 6.90 6.90 -1.15
C ASP A 99 6.80 7.20 -2.65
N ALA A 100 7.35 8.35 -3.05
CA ALA A 100 7.23 8.89 -4.41
C ALA A 100 8.56 8.83 -5.19
N CYS A 101 9.53 8.01 -4.79
CA CYS A 101 10.86 8.00 -5.42
C CYS A 101 10.83 7.61 -6.92
N HIS A 102 9.75 6.97 -7.37
CA HIS A 102 9.52 6.60 -8.77
C HIS A 102 8.39 7.40 -9.44
N PHE A 103 7.79 8.38 -8.77
CA PHE A 103 6.76 9.22 -9.38
C PHE A 103 7.35 10.04 -10.56
N PRO A 104 6.66 10.20 -11.70
CA PRO A 104 5.25 9.87 -11.99
C PRO A 104 5.00 8.45 -12.52
N ASN A 105 5.99 7.56 -12.54
CA ASN A 105 5.78 6.19 -13.01
C ASN A 105 4.82 5.42 -12.08
N HIS A 106 5.15 5.36 -10.79
CA HIS A 106 4.29 4.78 -9.77
C HIS A 106 4.64 5.31 -8.37
N TYR A 107 3.70 5.17 -7.45
CA TYR A 107 3.99 5.21 -6.01
C TYR A 107 4.44 3.84 -5.51
N ASN A 108 5.27 3.86 -4.48
CA ASN A 108 5.38 2.76 -3.53
C ASN A 108 4.26 2.92 -2.50
N VAL A 109 3.24 2.07 -2.55
CA VAL A 109 2.21 2.00 -1.51
C VAL A 109 2.77 1.15 -0.38
N LEU A 110 3.12 1.82 0.73
CA LEU A 110 3.72 1.21 1.90
C LEU A 110 2.61 0.64 2.79
N ILE A 111 2.73 -0.63 3.16
CA ILE A 111 1.73 -1.40 3.90
C ILE A 111 2.37 -1.87 5.20
N ALA A 112 1.85 -1.39 6.34
CA ALA A 112 2.26 -1.89 7.64
C ALA A 112 1.74 -3.32 7.84
N ALA A 113 2.66 -4.24 8.11
CA ALA A 113 2.40 -5.65 8.42
C ALA A 113 3.30 -6.11 9.57
N ASP A 114 2.93 -7.15 10.31
CA ASP A 114 3.73 -7.62 11.47
C ASP A 114 5.05 -8.26 11.07
N HIS A 115 5.12 -8.77 9.83
CA HIS A 115 6.33 -9.33 9.24
C HIS A 115 6.45 -8.90 7.78
N LEU A 116 7.68 -8.92 7.23
CA LEU A 116 7.90 -8.65 5.81
C LEU A 116 7.28 -9.78 4.97
N LEU A 117 6.24 -9.45 4.21
CA LEU A 117 5.58 -10.35 3.28
C LEU A 117 6.09 -10.08 1.87
N THR A 118 6.26 -11.14 1.09
CA THR A 118 6.62 -11.07 -0.33
C THR A 118 5.58 -11.83 -1.13
N GLY A 119 5.59 -11.65 -2.45
CA GLY A 119 4.76 -12.45 -3.34
C GLY A 119 5.03 -13.95 -3.22
N GLU A 120 6.27 -14.35 -2.96
CA GLU A 120 6.63 -15.76 -2.73
C GLU A 120 6.00 -16.31 -1.43
N LYS A 121 6.14 -15.58 -0.32
CA LYS A 121 5.63 -16.04 0.99
C LYS A 121 4.12 -16.22 1.03
N LEU A 122 3.40 -15.45 0.20
CA LEU A 122 1.95 -15.50 0.10
C LEU A 122 1.47 -16.30 -1.13
N ASP A 123 2.38 -16.97 -1.84
CA ASP A 123 2.08 -17.70 -3.07
C ASP A 123 1.28 -16.90 -4.11
N LEU A 124 1.55 -15.60 -4.23
CA LEU A 124 0.81 -14.70 -5.10
C LEU A 124 1.02 -15.06 -6.58
N ARG A 125 0.01 -14.78 -7.39
CA ARG A 125 0.03 -14.91 -8.85
C ARG A 125 -0.56 -13.64 -9.48
N PRO A 126 -0.19 -13.30 -10.72
CA PRO A 126 -0.92 -12.31 -11.48
C PRO A 126 -2.41 -12.62 -11.54
N GLU A 127 -3.22 -11.61 -11.82
CA GLU A 127 -4.69 -11.66 -11.88
C GLU A 127 -5.40 -11.82 -10.52
N LEU A 128 -4.66 -11.95 -9.41
CA LEU A 128 -5.27 -11.91 -8.10
C LEU A 128 -5.89 -10.53 -7.81
N PRO A 129 -7.10 -10.48 -7.24
CA PRO A 129 -7.77 -9.21 -6.94
C PRO A 129 -7.05 -8.49 -5.81
N VAL A 130 -6.90 -7.18 -5.93
CA VAL A 130 -6.38 -6.28 -4.90
C VAL A 130 -7.50 -5.39 -4.39
N ARG A 131 -7.63 -5.25 -3.07
CA ARG A 131 -8.64 -4.40 -2.45
C ARG A 131 -8.02 -3.55 -1.34
N PHE A 132 -8.31 -2.26 -1.38
CA PHE A 132 -8.05 -1.30 -0.30
C PHE A 132 -9.40 -0.94 0.32
N VAL A 133 -9.68 -1.55 1.46
CA VAL A 133 -10.95 -1.41 2.17
C VAL A 133 -10.79 -0.31 3.21
N PRO A 134 -11.72 0.67 3.31
CA PRO A 134 -11.66 1.67 4.37
C PRO A 134 -11.56 0.99 5.73
N ALA A 135 -10.70 1.50 6.61
CA ALA A 135 -10.66 1.03 8.00
C ALA A 135 -12.09 1.10 8.58
N GLY A 136 -12.56 0.00 9.18
CA GLY A 136 -13.84 0.00 9.88
C GLY A 136 -13.84 1.04 11.00
N ASP A 137 -14.98 1.71 11.19
CA ASP A 137 -15.23 2.61 12.34
C ASP A 137 -15.05 1.87 13.68
#